data_AF-A0A914NCM6-F1
#
_entry.id   AF-A0A914NCM6-F1
#
_cell.length_a   1.000
_cell.length_b   1.000
_cell.length_c   1.000
_cell.angle_alpha   90.00
_cell.angle_beta   90.00
_cell.angle_gamma   90.00
#
_symmetry.space_group_name_H-M   'P 1'
#
loop_
_entity.id
_entity.type
_entity.pdbx_description
1 polymer ?
#
loop_
_entity_poly.entity_id
_entity_poly.type
_entity_poly.pdbx_seq_one_letter_code
_entity_poly.pdbx_strand_id
1 'polypeptide(L)'
;MAPNVHSMKDTLQQIKNLVVAVFDSIEIRRTFLLAMTDTGISLNNEYVFIIPQLRNLGMLQQEKTGLNISKYNNFWMTTNGVNDGRDDDTLKAARRTIIVDLENQSNSEIDAFNAKVVAEFGKPPFNCVNECMGGPNDQIPAAYARSLHDTTYAYLRALNKTTEKFGYLTKDLARNGTLINNMSKGEFQGETGNVILDENGNREPIFVVTMLDISDQPLNVIQINFINNTMQITKNYNDETVIWANRGGKRPLYKPICGYTGTECPQNITIYILIGVGLVLLLLVATLGGIGYAVREKLKEKERLTRECLIPFGELKNIKELKSNEDMRSLEANKSLKSLQSSQSGSTKLTSMDDKKLETENYVHFLYNREVVFAIKYQVRVRIFNEDLFQLMKLRQLDHENLNKFCGLCTDAPILYAVWKHCQRGSLKVKIYRHFSW
;
A
#
# COMPACT_ATOMS: atom_id res chain seq x y z
N MET A 1 8.14 19.18 -33.13
CA MET A 1 7.55 17.98 -33.76
C MET A 1 6.05 18.01 -33.48
N ALA A 2 5.21 17.85 -34.50
CA ALA A 2 3.78 17.67 -34.25
C ALA A 2 3.57 16.39 -33.42
N PRO A 3 2.68 16.40 -32.40
CA PRO A 3 2.44 15.23 -31.59
C PRO A 3 1.89 14.10 -32.46
N ASN A 4 2.51 12.91 -32.36
CA ASN A 4 2.05 11.71 -33.03
C ASN A 4 1.17 10.87 -32.08
N VAL A 5 0.46 9.88 -32.61
CA VAL A 5 -0.43 9.00 -31.82
C VAL A 5 0.29 8.38 -30.63
N HIS A 6 1.56 8.00 -30.78
CA HIS A 6 2.33 7.36 -29.70
C HIS A 6 2.57 8.30 -28.52
N SER A 7 3.04 9.53 -28.77
CA SER A 7 3.22 10.54 -27.74
C SER A 7 1.90 10.92 -27.04
N MET A 8 0.79 10.92 -27.77
CA MET A 8 -0.53 11.12 -27.18
C MET A 8 -0.95 9.96 -26.28
N LYS A 9 -0.66 8.71 -26.65
CA LYS A 9 -0.94 7.53 -25.81
C LYS A 9 -0.22 7.62 -24.47
N ASP A 10 1.06 8.02 -24.47
CA ASP A 10 1.83 8.15 -23.23
C ASP A 10 1.24 9.23 -22.31
N THR A 11 0.79 10.34 -22.89
CA THR A 11 0.10 11.40 -22.15
C THR A 11 -1.25 10.91 -21.60
N LEU A 12 -1.99 10.15 -22.40
CA LEU A 12 -3.28 9.57 -22.04
C LEU A 12 -3.17 8.55 -20.90
N GLN A 13 -2.00 7.96 -20.64
CA GLN A 13 -1.78 7.07 -19.50
C GLN A 13 -1.63 7.81 -18.16
N GLN A 14 -1.32 9.11 -18.20
CA GLN A 14 -1.05 9.92 -17.00
C GLN A 14 -2.26 10.78 -16.58
N ILE A 15 -3.28 10.88 -17.42
CA ILE A 15 -4.45 11.73 -17.20
C ILE A 15 -5.46 11.09 -16.24
N LYS A 16 -6.20 11.99 -15.60
CA LYS A 16 -7.24 11.73 -14.63
C LYS A 16 -8.63 11.72 -15.29
N ASN A 17 -9.66 11.47 -14.48
CA ASN A 17 -11.05 11.33 -14.93
C ASN A 17 -11.64 12.57 -15.62
N LEU A 18 -11.11 13.76 -15.40
CA LEU A 18 -11.51 14.98 -16.08
C LEU A 18 -10.33 15.57 -16.84
N VAL A 19 -10.48 15.76 -18.14
CA VAL A 19 -9.44 16.29 -19.02
C VAL A 19 -9.99 17.46 -19.81
N VAL A 20 -9.31 18.61 -19.74
CA VAL A 20 -9.56 19.75 -20.62
C VAL A 20 -8.46 19.77 -21.67
N ALA A 21 -8.83 19.66 -22.94
CA ALA A 21 -7.89 19.57 -24.05
C ALA A 21 -8.19 20.61 -25.12
N VAL A 22 -7.18 21.39 -25.49
CA VAL A 22 -7.27 22.43 -26.53
C VAL A 22 -6.41 22.01 -27.70
N PHE A 23 -6.93 22.19 -28.91
CA PHE A 23 -6.27 21.75 -30.14
C PHE A 23 -6.18 22.88 -31.16
N ASP A 24 -4.95 23.14 -31.62
CA ASP A 24 -4.70 24.15 -32.65
C ASP A 24 -5.16 23.71 -34.05
N SER A 25 -5.15 22.40 -34.30
CA SER A 25 -5.45 21.82 -35.61
C SER A 25 -6.46 20.67 -35.53
N ILE A 26 -7.21 20.47 -36.61
CA ILE A 26 -8.22 19.40 -36.71
C ILE A 26 -7.54 18.02 -36.74
N GLU A 27 -6.38 17.94 -37.38
CA GLU A 27 -5.57 16.74 -37.51
C GLU A 27 -5.04 16.27 -36.15
N ILE A 28 -4.57 17.20 -35.31
CA ILE A 28 -4.13 16.89 -33.94
C ILE A 28 -5.32 16.41 -33.11
N ARG A 29 -6.48 17.07 -33.21
CA ARG A 29 -7.70 16.64 -32.53
C ARG A 29 -8.14 15.24 -32.97
N ARG A 30 -8.10 14.93 -34.26
CA ARG A 30 -8.39 13.58 -34.77
C ARG A 30 -7.42 12.55 -34.21
N THR A 31 -6.13 12.85 -34.22
CA THR A 31 -5.07 12.01 -33.66
C THR A 31 -5.33 11.71 -32.18
N PHE A 32 -5.80 12.70 -31.42
CA PHE A 32 -6.17 12.54 -30.02
C PHE A 32 -7.37 11.61 -29.83
N LEU A 33 -8.44 11.78 -30.61
CA LEU A 33 -9.61 10.89 -30.56
C LEU A 33 -9.25 9.44 -30.90
N LEU A 34 -8.39 9.23 -31.90
CA LEU A 34 -7.86 7.90 -32.23
C LEU A 34 -7.05 7.32 -31.08
N ALA A 35 -6.18 8.12 -30.46
CA ALA A 35 -5.39 7.70 -29.31
C ALA A 35 -6.27 7.31 -28.11
N MET A 36 -7.37 8.04 -27.86
CA MET A 36 -8.34 7.69 -26.81
C MET A 36 -8.99 6.33 -27.04
N THR A 37 -9.28 5.97 -28.28
CA THR A 37 -9.87 4.67 -28.61
C THR A 37 -8.83 3.56 -28.58
N ASP A 38 -7.63 3.81 -29.09
CA ASP A 38 -6.54 2.83 -29.04
C ASP A 38 -6.09 2.46 -27.62
N THR A 39 -6.23 3.37 -26.64
CA THR A 39 -5.92 3.10 -25.23
C THR A 39 -7.10 2.48 -24.47
N GLY A 40 -8.26 2.33 -25.11
CA GLY A 40 -9.48 1.84 -24.47
C GLY A 40 -10.20 2.87 -23.57
N ILE A 41 -9.68 4.10 -23.46
CA ILE A 41 -10.28 5.16 -22.64
C ILE A 41 -11.68 5.53 -23.15
N SER A 42 -11.90 5.51 -24.47
CA SER A 42 -13.22 5.82 -25.05
C SER A 42 -14.31 4.82 -24.63
N LEU A 43 -13.93 3.58 -24.27
CA LEU A 43 -14.84 2.55 -23.78
C LEU A 43 -15.13 2.68 -22.27
N ASN A 44 -14.27 3.37 -21.53
CA ASN A 44 -14.46 3.58 -20.09
C ASN A 44 -15.43 4.76 -19.82
N ASN A 45 -16.41 4.53 -18.95
CA ASN A 45 -17.40 5.53 -18.55
C ASN A 45 -16.89 6.51 -17.47
N GLU A 46 -15.67 6.34 -16.97
CA GLU A 46 -15.08 7.16 -15.91
C GLU A 46 -14.48 8.49 -16.39
N TYR A 47 -14.10 8.59 -17.67
CA TYR A 47 -13.38 9.75 -18.20
C TYR A 47 -14.28 10.73 -18.92
N VAL A 48 -14.19 12.02 -18.60
CA VAL A 48 -14.86 13.14 -19.26
C VAL A 48 -13.82 14.03 -19.92
N PHE A 49 -14.00 14.25 -21.22
CA PHE A 49 -13.15 15.15 -22.00
C PHE A 49 -13.92 16.42 -22.30
N ILE A 50 -13.33 17.57 -22.04
CA ILE A 50 -13.87 18.88 -22.40
C ILE A 50 -12.94 19.49 -23.43
N ILE A 51 -13.48 19.79 -24.60
CA ILE A 51 -12.75 20.51 -25.65
C ILE A 51 -13.38 21.89 -25.80
N PRO A 52 -12.78 22.92 -25.20
CA PRO A 52 -13.20 24.28 -25.46
C PRO A 52 -12.68 24.71 -26.83
N GLN A 53 -13.52 25.39 -27.59
CA GLN A 53 -13.20 25.96 -28.90
C GLN A 53 -13.96 27.28 -29.08
N LEU A 54 -13.52 28.11 -30.03
CA LEU A 54 -14.14 29.41 -30.35
C LEU A 54 -14.42 29.47 -31.86
N ARG A 55 -15.15 28.48 -32.37
CA ARG A 55 -15.37 28.29 -33.82
C ARG A 55 -16.79 28.59 -34.26
N ASN A 56 -17.77 28.70 -33.34
CA ASN A 56 -19.20 28.82 -33.65
C ASN A 56 -19.73 27.64 -34.50
N LEU A 57 -19.15 26.44 -34.31
CA LEU A 57 -19.48 25.24 -35.10
C LEU A 57 -19.92 24.07 -34.22
N GLY A 58 -19.81 24.17 -32.89
CA GLY A 58 -20.18 23.09 -31.98
C GLY A 58 -19.45 21.78 -32.32
N MET A 59 -20.22 20.73 -32.59
CA MET A 59 -19.69 19.40 -32.94
C MET A 59 -19.44 19.21 -34.45
N LEU A 60 -19.34 20.31 -35.21
CA LEU A 60 -19.01 20.31 -36.63
C LEU A 60 -17.59 20.82 -36.88
N GLN A 61 -17.10 20.55 -38.08
CA GLN A 61 -15.84 21.06 -38.60
C GLN A 61 -15.94 21.29 -40.10
N GLN A 62 -15.13 22.20 -40.61
CA GLN A 62 -15.00 22.44 -42.05
C GLN A 62 -14.16 21.32 -42.69
N GLU A 63 -14.70 20.70 -43.75
CA GLU A 63 -13.99 19.73 -44.57
C GLU A 63 -13.34 20.43 -45.77
N LYS A 64 -12.08 20.10 -46.04
CA LYS A 64 -11.30 20.66 -47.16
C LYS A 64 -11.14 19.62 -48.25
N THR A 65 -11.54 19.95 -49.47
CA THR A 65 -11.26 19.13 -50.66
C THR A 65 -10.32 19.91 -51.57
N GLY A 66 -9.01 19.63 -51.47
CA GLY A 66 -7.98 20.44 -52.13
C GLY A 66 -7.78 21.79 -51.43
N LEU A 67 -7.84 22.89 -52.20
CA LEU A 67 -7.73 24.26 -51.68
C LEU A 67 -9.07 24.84 -51.20
N ASN A 68 -10.19 24.19 -51.54
CA ASN A 68 -11.54 24.71 -51.28
C ASN A 68 -12.20 23.99 -50.10
N ILE A 69 -12.94 24.75 -49.29
CA ILE A 69 -13.78 24.23 -48.21
C ILE A 69 -15.13 23.87 -48.84
N SER A 70 -15.49 22.59 -48.83
CA SER A 70 -16.60 22.05 -49.63
C SER A 70 -17.85 21.68 -48.83
N LYS A 71 -17.71 21.34 -47.54
CA LYS A 71 -18.85 20.98 -46.67
C LYS A 71 -18.50 21.05 -45.19
N TYR A 72 -19.53 21.08 -44.36
CA TYR A 72 -19.40 20.80 -42.92
C TYR A 72 -19.56 19.32 -42.65
N ASN A 73 -18.75 18.80 -41.75
CA ASN A 73 -18.80 17.42 -41.33
C ASN A 73 -18.69 17.33 -39.80
N ASN A 74 -19.05 16.18 -39.23
CA ASN A 74 -18.92 15.95 -37.79
C ASN A 74 -17.45 16.06 -37.35
N PHE A 75 -17.21 16.61 -36.17
CA PHE A 75 -15.87 16.97 -35.69
C PHE A 75 -14.93 15.76 -35.49
N TRP A 76 -15.49 14.56 -35.42
CA TRP A 76 -14.76 13.30 -35.28
C TRP A 76 -14.45 12.62 -36.61
N MET A 77 -14.98 13.10 -37.74
CA MET A 77 -14.75 12.50 -39.06
C MET A 77 -13.46 12.99 -39.71
N THR A 78 -13.01 12.29 -40.75
CA THR A 78 -11.80 12.68 -41.51
C THR A 78 -12.09 13.88 -42.40
N THR A 79 -11.14 14.82 -42.53
CA THR A 79 -11.32 16.07 -43.29
C THR A 79 -10.77 16.07 -44.71
N ASN A 80 -10.01 15.05 -45.10
CA ASN A 80 -9.17 15.11 -46.31
C ASN A 80 -9.78 14.34 -47.49
N GLY A 81 -11.08 14.01 -47.43
CA GLY A 81 -11.78 13.22 -48.45
C GLY A 81 -11.36 11.74 -48.55
N VAL A 82 -10.28 11.34 -47.88
CA VAL A 82 -9.84 9.94 -47.77
C VAL A 82 -10.18 9.45 -46.36
N ASN A 83 -11.20 8.60 -46.26
CA ASN A 83 -11.54 7.94 -45.00
C ASN A 83 -10.42 6.96 -44.63
N ASP A 84 -9.84 7.11 -43.44
CA ASP A 84 -8.82 6.21 -42.90
C ASP A 84 -9.41 4.89 -42.35
N GLY A 85 -10.73 4.70 -42.48
CA GLY A 85 -11.48 3.54 -42.00
C GLY A 85 -11.77 3.58 -40.50
N ARG A 86 -11.49 4.70 -39.81
CA ARG A 86 -11.54 4.79 -38.34
C ARG A 86 -12.50 5.83 -37.78
N ASP A 87 -13.43 6.33 -38.60
CA ASP A 87 -14.44 7.29 -38.15
C ASP A 87 -15.37 6.71 -37.05
N ASP A 88 -15.63 5.40 -37.07
CA ASP A 88 -16.38 4.72 -35.99
C ASP A 88 -15.58 4.68 -34.68
N ASP A 89 -14.26 4.63 -34.75
CA ASP A 89 -13.40 4.63 -33.57
C ASP A 89 -13.34 6.02 -32.94
N THR A 90 -13.25 7.07 -33.75
CA THR A 90 -13.28 8.44 -33.25
C THR A 90 -14.67 8.84 -32.77
N LEU A 91 -15.75 8.28 -33.34
CA LEU A 91 -17.11 8.45 -32.83
C LEU A 91 -17.26 7.92 -31.39
N LYS A 92 -16.67 6.76 -31.08
CA LYS A 92 -16.65 6.23 -29.69
C LYS A 92 -16.00 7.22 -28.72
N ALA A 93 -14.91 7.87 -29.13
CA ALA A 93 -14.25 8.92 -28.35
C ALA A 93 -15.09 10.20 -28.28
N ALA A 94 -15.79 10.57 -29.36
CA ALA A 94 -16.69 11.72 -29.41
C ALA A 94 -17.84 11.61 -28.40
N ARG A 95 -18.40 10.40 -28.20
CA ARG A 95 -19.41 10.12 -27.14
C ARG A 95 -18.90 10.35 -25.71
N ARG A 96 -17.59 10.53 -25.50
CA ARG A 96 -16.96 10.85 -24.21
C ARG A 96 -16.55 12.31 -24.09
N THR A 97 -16.80 13.09 -25.12
CA THR A 97 -16.34 14.46 -25.28
C THR A 97 -17.49 15.45 -25.13
N ILE A 98 -17.22 16.54 -24.43
CA ILE A 98 -18.06 17.72 -24.26
C ILE A 98 -17.41 18.83 -25.05
N ILE A 99 -18.14 19.44 -25.97
CA ILE A 99 -17.67 20.64 -26.67
C ILE A 99 -18.22 21.85 -25.94
N VAL A 100 -17.35 22.79 -25.59
CA VAL A 100 -17.75 24.13 -25.16
C VAL A 100 -17.36 25.08 -26.27
N ASP A 101 -18.34 25.61 -26.98
CA ASP A 101 -18.12 26.55 -28.06
C ASP A 101 -18.91 27.84 -27.79
N LEU A 102 -18.65 28.87 -28.58
CA LEU A 102 -19.55 30.01 -28.70
C LEU A 102 -20.85 29.58 -29.42
N GLU A 103 -21.89 30.43 -29.31
CA GLU A 103 -23.24 30.24 -29.85
C GLU A 103 -23.31 29.30 -31.08
N ASN A 104 -23.94 28.14 -30.87
CA ASN A 104 -24.01 27.05 -31.85
C ASN A 104 -25.24 27.22 -32.73
N GLN A 105 -25.05 27.71 -33.95
CA GLN A 105 -26.13 27.81 -34.94
C GLN A 105 -26.30 26.52 -35.75
N SER A 106 -27.53 26.29 -36.18
CA SER A 106 -27.90 25.13 -36.98
C SER A 106 -27.23 25.13 -38.35
N ASN A 107 -27.04 23.95 -38.94
CA ASN A 107 -26.54 23.80 -40.31
C ASN A 107 -27.35 24.67 -41.30
N SER A 108 -28.67 24.72 -41.14
CA SER A 108 -29.55 25.53 -42.00
C SER A 108 -29.25 27.02 -41.94
N GLU A 109 -28.88 27.56 -40.78
CA GLU A 109 -28.54 28.99 -40.65
C GLU A 109 -27.18 29.28 -41.28
N ILE A 110 -26.20 28.38 -41.10
CA ILE A 110 -24.89 28.49 -41.72
C ILE A 110 -25.01 28.42 -43.24
N ASP A 111 -25.77 27.45 -43.76
CA ASP A 111 -26.00 27.26 -45.19
C ASP A 111 -26.75 28.47 -45.80
N ALA A 112 -27.73 29.02 -45.07
CA ALA A 112 -28.42 30.23 -45.47
C ALA A 112 -27.48 31.44 -45.57
N PHE A 113 -26.58 31.62 -44.60
CA PHE A 113 -25.55 32.66 -44.67
C PHE A 113 -24.64 32.47 -45.88
N ASN A 114 -24.16 31.25 -46.11
CA ASN A 114 -23.28 30.94 -47.23
C ASN A 114 -23.95 31.24 -48.58
N ALA A 115 -25.22 30.86 -48.74
CA ALA A 115 -26.02 31.17 -49.92
C ALA A 115 -26.16 32.68 -50.16
N LYS A 116 -26.39 33.46 -49.09
CA LYS A 116 -26.42 34.93 -49.18
C LYS A 116 -25.08 35.51 -49.61
N VAL A 117 -23.97 35.04 -49.03
CA VAL A 117 -22.63 35.52 -49.37
C VAL A 117 -22.33 35.29 -50.86
N VAL A 118 -22.62 34.10 -51.37
CA VAL A 118 -22.43 33.78 -52.80
C VAL A 118 -23.29 34.66 -53.69
N ALA A 119 -24.55 34.89 -53.31
CA ALA A 119 -25.47 35.77 -54.05
C ALA A 119 -25.00 37.24 -54.07
N GLU A 120 -24.50 37.78 -52.95
CA GLU A 120 -24.02 39.17 -52.87
C GLU A 120 -22.70 39.37 -53.61
N PHE A 121 -21.78 38.39 -53.59
CA PHE A 121 -20.56 38.45 -54.39
C PHE A 121 -20.84 38.44 -55.90
N GLY A 122 -21.94 37.82 -56.33
CA GLY A 122 -22.41 37.88 -57.72
C GLY A 122 -22.83 39.28 -58.17
N LYS A 123 -23.05 40.22 -57.25
CA LYS A 123 -23.46 41.60 -57.54
C LYS A 123 -22.26 42.56 -57.59
N PRO A 124 -22.40 43.77 -58.14
CA PRO A 124 -21.40 44.82 -58.04
C PRO A 124 -21.04 45.12 -56.57
N PRO A 125 -19.77 45.44 -56.24
CA PRO A 125 -18.66 45.70 -57.16
C PRO A 125 -17.88 44.43 -57.58
N PHE A 126 -18.13 43.29 -56.93
CA PHE A 126 -17.34 42.08 -57.14
C PHE A 126 -17.70 41.38 -58.47
N ASN A 127 -18.98 41.42 -58.88
CA ASN A 127 -19.49 40.78 -60.10
C ASN A 127 -19.02 39.34 -60.26
N CYS A 128 -18.90 38.64 -59.14
CA CYS A 128 -18.28 37.35 -59.04
C CYS A 128 -19.34 36.25 -59.23
N VAL A 129 -19.62 35.93 -60.48
CA VAL A 129 -20.55 34.87 -60.89
C VAL A 129 -19.81 33.60 -61.28
N ASN A 130 -20.32 32.45 -60.84
CA ASN A 130 -19.83 31.10 -61.16
C ASN A 130 -18.38 30.80 -60.74
N GLU A 131 -17.37 31.26 -61.50
CA GLU A 131 -16.00 30.70 -61.47
C GLU A 131 -15.14 31.15 -60.29
N CYS A 132 -15.39 32.34 -59.73
CA CYS A 132 -14.57 32.90 -58.67
C CYS A 132 -15.01 32.46 -57.25
N MET A 133 -16.30 32.15 -57.05
CA MET A 133 -16.84 31.63 -55.78
C MET A 133 -17.34 30.18 -55.89
N GLY A 134 -17.39 29.59 -57.09
CA GLY A 134 -18.12 28.35 -57.33
C GLY A 134 -19.64 28.52 -57.15
N GLY A 135 -20.36 27.40 -57.08
CA GLY A 135 -21.76 27.36 -56.61
C GLY A 135 -21.87 27.49 -55.08
N PRO A 136 -23.10 27.61 -54.53
CA PRO A 136 -23.34 27.79 -53.08
C PRO A 136 -22.76 26.70 -52.18
N ASN A 137 -22.49 25.52 -52.75
CA ASN A 137 -21.94 24.35 -52.07
C ASN A 137 -20.46 24.13 -52.38
N ASP A 138 -19.84 24.96 -53.23
CA ASP A 138 -18.48 24.76 -53.72
C ASP A 138 -17.44 25.57 -52.94
N GLN A 139 -17.86 26.67 -52.30
CA GLN A 139 -17.02 27.44 -51.39
C GLN A 139 -17.78 27.86 -50.13
N ILE A 140 -17.23 27.46 -48.99
CA ILE A 140 -17.67 27.95 -47.69
C ILE A 140 -16.82 29.18 -47.31
N PRO A 141 -17.44 30.30 -46.85
CA PRO A 141 -16.74 31.45 -46.33
C PRO A 141 -15.76 31.11 -45.20
N ALA A 142 -14.76 31.99 -44.99
CA ALA A 142 -13.86 31.85 -43.85
C ALA A 142 -14.64 31.76 -42.53
N ALA A 143 -14.12 30.99 -41.56
CA ALA A 143 -14.81 30.70 -40.30
C ALA A 143 -15.29 31.95 -39.53
N TYR A 144 -14.61 33.10 -39.68
CA TYR A 144 -14.95 34.36 -39.03
C TYR A 144 -15.83 35.31 -39.88
N ALA A 145 -16.27 34.90 -41.07
CA ALA A 145 -17.04 35.76 -41.98
C ALA A 145 -18.35 36.26 -41.33
N ARG A 146 -19.06 35.39 -40.61
CA ARG A 146 -20.29 35.75 -39.86
C ARG A 146 -19.99 36.75 -38.75
N SER A 147 -18.89 36.56 -38.02
CA SER A 147 -18.47 37.51 -36.97
C SER A 147 -18.11 38.89 -37.56
N LEU A 148 -17.49 38.93 -38.73
CA LEU A 148 -17.17 40.18 -39.43
C LEU A 148 -18.44 40.89 -39.93
N HIS A 149 -19.42 40.13 -40.43
CA HIS A 149 -20.75 40.64 -40.77
C HIS A 149 -21.39 41.35 -39.56
N ASP A 150 -21.43 40.67 -38.42
CA ASP A 150 -22.06 41.21 -37.21
C ASP A 150 -21.33 42.42 -36.65
N THR A 151 -19.99 42.42 -36.73
CA THR A 151 -19.17 43.59 -36.37
C THR A 151 -19.49 44.79 -37.24
N THR A 152 -19.63 44.57 -38.55
CA THR A 152 -19.98 45.63 -39.51
C THR A 152 -21.39 46.15 -39.25
N TYR A 153 -22.34 45.24 -39.00
CA TYR A 153 -23.72 45.60 -38.70
C TYR A 153 -23.83 46.38 -37.37
N ALA A 154 -23.09 45.98 -36.34
CA ALA A 154 -23.01 46.73 -35.07
C ALA A 154 -22.52 48.16 -35.29
N TYR A 155 -21.47 48.34 -36.10
CA TYR A 155 -20.93 49.66 -36.44
C TYR A 155 -21.96 50.53 -37.17
N LEU A 156 -22.64 49.98 -38.18
CA LEU A 156 -23.68 50.70 -38.93
C LEU A 156 -24.87 51.09 -38.02
N ARG A 157 -25.27 50.21 -37.10
CA ARG A 157 -26.29 50.53 -36.09
C ARG A 157 -25.83 51.65 -35.16
N ALA A 158 -24.57 51.66 -34.74
CA ALA A 158 -24.02 52.73 -33.91
C ALA A 158 -24.00 54.08 -34.64
N LEU A 159 -23.68 54.10 -35.95
CA LEU A 159 -23.78 55.31 -36.78
C LEU A 159 -25.23 55.80 -36.91
N ASN A 160 -26.19 54.88 -37.10
CA ASN A 160 -27.60 55.25 -37.19
C ASN A 160 -28.10 55.86 -35.87
N LYS A 161 -27.81 55.21 -34.73
CA LYS A 161 -28.11 55.75 -33.39
C LYS A 161 -27.45 57.13 -33.17
N THR A 162 -26.23 57.31 -33.67
CA THR A 162 -25.54 58.61 -33.61
C THR A 162 -26.30 59.67 -34.40
N THR A 163 -26.76 59.31 -35.60
CA THR A 163 -27.58 60.19 -36.46
C THR A 163 -28.89 60.57 -35.78
N GLU A 164 -29.59 59.60 -35.18
CA GLU A 164 -30.83 59.83 -34.44
C GLU A 164 -30.62 60.77 -33.25
N LYS A 165 -29.50 60.62 -32.52
CA LYS A 165 -29.18 61.45 -31.35
C LYS A 165 -28.87 62.91 -31.70
N PHE A 166 -28.16 63.16 -32.81
CA PHE A 166 -27.73 64.51 -33.19
C PHE A 166 -28.58 65.13 -34.31
N GLY A 167 -29.47 64.37 -34.94
CA GLY A 167 -30.27 64.78 -36.10
C GLY A 167 -29.50 64.80 -37.43
N TYR A 168 -28.19 64.53 -37.42
CA TYR A 168 -27.33 64.49 -38.58
C TYR A 168 -26.08 63.64 -38.31
N LEU A 169 -25.37 63.24 -39.37
CA LEU A 169 -24.11 62.51 -39.27
C LEU A 169 -23.01 63.25 -40.05
N THR A 170 -22.06 63.86 -39.33
CA THR A 170 -20.85 64.43 -39.94
C THR A 170 -19.70 63.44 -39.89
N LYS A 171 -18.69 63.70 -40.72
CA LYS A 171 -17.42 62.94 -40.75
C LYS A 171 -16.73 62.92 -39.38
N ASP A 172 -16.79 64.01 -38.62
CA ASP A 172 -16.15 64.10 -37.31
C ASP A 172 -16.89 63.26 -36.25
N LEU A 173 -18.24 63.24 -36.30
CA LEU A 173 -19.03 62.37 -35.44
C LEU A 173 -18.78 60.89 -35.75
N ALA A 174 -18.75 60.52 -37.04
CA ALA A 174 -18.47 59.15 -37.48
C ALA A 174 -17.05 58.67 -37.13
N ARG A 175 -16.08 59.59 -37.04
CA ARG A 175 -14.68 59.29 -36.68
C ARG A 175 -14.41 59.32 -35.18
N ASN A 176 -15.36 59.77 -34.37
CA ASN A 176 -15.22 59.78 -32.92
C ASN A 176 -15.43 58.36 -32.37
N GLY A 177 -14.34 57.60 -32.25
CA GLY A 177 -14.37 56.21 -31.80
C GLY A 177 -15.05 56.03 -30.45
N THR A 178 -14.80 56.91 -29.47
CA THR A 178 -15.43 56.84 -28.15
C THR A 178 -16.95 57.03 -28.24
N LEU A 179 -17.40 57.99 -29.06
CA LEU A 179 -18.82 58.20 -29.30
C LEU A 179 -19.46 56.98 -29.97
N ILE A 180 -18.87 56.49 -31.06
CA ILE A 180 -19.41 55.33 -31.79
C ILE A 180 -19.45 54.10 -30.90
N ASN A 181 -18.41 53.88 -30.09
CA ASN A 181 -18.37 52.78 -29.14
C ASN A 181 -19.49 52.89 -28.10
N ASN A 182 -19.70 54.06 -27.50
CA ASN A 182 -20.81 54.29 -26.57
C ASN A 182 -22.19 54.08 -27.21
N MET A 183 -22.33 54.38 -28.51
CA MET A 183 -23.58 54.19 -29.26
C MET A 183 -23.76 52.74 -29.73
N SER A 184 -22.72 51.90 -29.65
CA SER A 184 -22.77 50.49 -30.05
C SER A 184 -23.54 49.61 -29.04
N LYS A 185 -23.57 50.01 -27.76
CA LYS A 185 -24.26 49.30 -26.67
C LYS A 185 -25.66 48.85 -27.07
N GLY A 186 -25.99 47.60 -26.73
CA GLY A 186 -27.32 47.04 -26.87
C GLY A 186 -27.32 45.69 -27.60
N GLU A 187 -28.53 45.25 -27.92
CA GLU A 187 -28.79 43.91 -28.45
C GLU A 187 -29.27 43.97 -29.90
N PHE A 188 -28.94 42.93 -30.68
CA PHE A 188 -29.49 42.68 -32.01
C PHE A 188 -29.29 41.24 -32.47
N GLN A 189 -30.16 40.80 -33.37
CA GLN A 189 -29.96 39.55 -34.09
C GLN A 189 -28.93 39.75 -35.21
N GLY A 190 -27.82 39.02 -35.12
CA GLY A 190 -26.79 38.90 -36.16
C GLY A 190 -26.81 37.54 -36.86
N GLU A 191 -25.88 37.34 -37.78
CA GLU A 191 -25.67 36.07 -38.47
C GLU A 191 -24.95 35.07 -37.57
N THR A 192 -24.31 35.48 -36.47
CA THR A 192 -23.79 34.58 -35.41
C THR A 192 -24.80 34.33 -34.28
N GLY A 193 -26.01 34.87 -34.38
CA GLY A 193 -27.06 34.71 -33.38
C GLY A 193 -27.32 35.98 -32.60
N ASN A 194 -27.70 35.85 -31.34
CA ASN A 194 -28.02 37.03 -30.54
C ASN A 194 -26.73 37.75 -30.10
N VAL A 195 -26.56 39.00 -30.53
CA VAL A 195 -25.38 39.81 -30.23
C VAL A 195 -25.73 40.86 -29.20
N ILE A 196 -25.09 40.77 -28.04
CA ILE A 196 -25.23 41.73 -26.94
C ILE A 196 -23.89 42.45 -26.76
N LEU A 197 -23.89 43.78 -26.91
CA LEU A 197 -22.73 44.62 -26.66
C LEU A 197 -22.89 45.39 -25.34
N ASP A 198 -21.87 45.29 -24.49
CA ASP A 198 -21.81 46.00 -23.21
C ASP A 198 -21.56 47.50 -23.38
N GLU A 199 -21.41 48.23 -22.27
CA GLU A 199 -21.15 49.69 -22.29
C GLU A 199 -19.80 50.05 -22.91
N ASN A 200 -18.85 49.11 -22.92
CA ASN A 200 -17.53 49.26 -23.47
C ASN A 200 -17.44 48.79 -24.92
N GLY A 201 -18.56 48.36 -25.53
CA GLY A 201 -18.60 47.79 -26.88
C GLY A 201 -18.03 46.38 -26.99
N ASN A 202 -17.81 45.69 -25.88
CA ASN A 202 -17.43 44.29 -25.88
C ASN A 202 -18.67 43.43 -26.10
N ARG A 203 -18.54 42.36 -26.88
CA ARG A 203 -19.59 41.35 -26.99
C ARG A 203 -19.63 40.50 -25.73
N GLU A 204 -20.78 40.49 -25.08
CA GLU A 204 -21.09 39.55 -24.00
C GLU A 204 -21.16 38.13 -24.60
N PRO A 205 -20.27 37.21 -24.19
CA PRO A 205 -20.19 35.90 -24.82
C PRO A 205 -21.32 34.99 -24.34
N ILE A 206 -21.87 34.24 -25.29
CA ILE A 206 -22.81 33.14 -25.06
C ILE A 206 -22.08 31.86 -25.43
N PHE A 207 -21.76 31.03 -24.44
CA PHE A 207 -21.19 29.71 -24.67
C PHE A 207 -22.28 28.65 -24.65
N VAL A 208 -22.14 27.67 -25.54
CA VAL A 208 -23.03 26.52 -25.64
C VAL A 208 -22.21 25.26 -25.41
N VAL A 209 -22.67 24.47 -24.45
CA VAL A 209 -22.13 23.14 -24.16
C VAL A 209 -22.90 22.13 -24.99
N THR A 210 -22.19 21.42 -25.85
CA THR A 210 -22.76 20.43 -26.78
C THR A 210 -22.22 19.04 -26.45
N MET A 211 -23.12 18.05 -26.42
CA MET A 211 -22.81 16.64 -26.21
C MET A 211 -23.55 15.79 -27.24
N LEU A 212 -23.08 14.57 -27.52
CA LEU A 212 -23.86 13.63 -28.34
C LEU A 212 -24.98 12.99 -27.52
N ASP A 213 -26.14 12.86 -28.14
CA ASP A 213 -27.24 12.02 -27.64
C ASP A 213 -27.01 10.53 -27.95
N ILE A 214 -28.00 9.69 -27.64
CA ILE A 214 -27.92 8.23 -27.87
C ILE A 214 -27.98 7.83 -29.36
N SER A 215 -28.40 8.75 -30.23
CA SER A 215 -28.47 8.61 -31.68
C SER A 215 -27.30 9.30 -32.38
N ASP A 216 -26.25 9.62 -31.63
CA ASP A 216 -25.05 10.31 -32.10
C ASP A 216 -25.33 11.67 -32.74
N GLN A 217 -26.41 12.34 -32.34
CA GLN A 217 -26.74 13.70 -32.76
C GLN A 217 -26.24 14.72 -31.72
N PRO A 218 -25.66 15.85 -32.16
CA PRO A 218 -25.28 16.94 -31.27
C PRO A 218 -26.50 17.55 -30.57
N LEU A 219 -26.44 17.63 -29.25
CA LEU A 219 -27.46 18.22 -28.39
C LEU A 219 -26.85 19.36 -27.57
N ASN A 220 -27.47 20.55 -27.64
CA ASN A 220 -27.09 21.71 -26.82
C ASN A 220 -27.68 21.53 -25.41
N VAL A 221 -26.83 21.18 -24.43
CA VAL A 221 -27.28 20.79 -23.09
C VAL A 221 -27.23 21.93 -22.08
N ILE A 222 -26.29 22.85 -22.22
CA ILE A 222 -26.12 23.98 -21.29
C ILE A 222 -25.78 25.22 -22.10
N GLN A 223 -26.40 26.34 -21.74
CA GLN A 223 -26.02 27.67 -22.22
C GLN A 223 -25.42 28.47 -21.06
N ILE A 224 -24.28 29.10 -21.30
CA ILE A 224 -23.55 29.90 -20.31
C ILE A 224 -23.47 31.32 -20.87
N ASN A 225 -24.20 32.23 -20.26
CA ASN A 225 -24.20 33.64 -20.60
C ASN A 225 -23.37 34.41 -19.58
N PHE A 226 -22.70 35.46 -20.03
CA PHE A 226 -22.13 36.47 -19.16
C PHE A 226 -22.97 37.73 -19.32
N ILE A 227 -23.51 38.24 -18.21
CA ILE A 227 -24.29 39.48 -18.20
C ILE A 227 -23.75 40.35 -17.09
N ASN A 228 -23.21 41.52 -17.43
CA ASN A 228 -22.57 42.43 -16.47
C ASN A 228 -21.51 41.70 -15.62
N ASN A 229 -20.66 40.92 -16.29
CA ASN A 229 -19.60 40.12 -15.66
C ASN A 229 -20.09 39.06 -14.65
N THR A 230 -21.38 38.71 -14.68
CA THR A 230 -21.97 37.64 -13.87
C THR A 230 -22.33 36.46 -14.77
N MET A 231 -21.83 35.28 -14.42
CA MET A 231 -22.13 34.04 -15.14
C MET A 231 -23.54 33.56 -14.82
N GLN A 232 -24.37 33.38 -15.85
CA GLN A 232 -25.68 32.76 -15.78
C GLN A 232 -25.69 31.45 -16.57
N ILE A 233 -26.10 30.38 -15.92
CA ILE A 233 -26.14 29.04 -16.52
C ILE A 233 -27.60 28.65 -16.71
N THR A 234 -27.97 28.37 -17.96
CA THR A 234 -29.28 27.79 -18.32
C THR A 234 -29.07 26.35 -18.72
N LYS A 235 -29.78 25.43 -18.05
CA LYS A 235 -29.77 24.00 -18.40
C LYS A 235 -30.90 23.74 -19.40
N ASN A 236 -30.57 23.12 -20.52
CA ASN A 236 -31.54 22.73 -21.55
C ASN A 236 -31.98 21.27 -21.38
N TYR A 237 -31.92 20.74 -20.16
CA TYR A 237 -32.35 19.39 -19.80
C TYR A 237 -32.98 19.39 -18.40
N ASN A 238 -33.97 18.51 -18.21
CA ASN A 238 -34.64 18.32 -16.92
C ASN A 238 -34.04 17.17 -16.10
N ASP A 239 -33.50 16.16 -16.78
CA ASP A 239 -32.89 14.98 -16.15
C ASP A 239 -31.46 14.80 -16.67
N GLU A 240 -30.53 14.55 -15.74
CA GLU A 240 -29.13 14.28 -16.06
C GLU A 240 -28.92 12.96 -16.81
N THR A 241 -29.88 12.03 -16.74
CA THR A 241 -29.82 10.79 -17.53
C THR A 241 -29.73 11.07 -19.03
N VAL A 242 -30.29 12.21 -19.49
CA VAL A 242 -30.25 12.64 -20.90
C VAL A 242 -28.82 12.99 -21.32
N ILE A 243 -28.12 13.82 -20.55
CA ILE A 243 -26.77 14.28 -20.90
C ILE A 243 -25.71 13.16 -20.70
N TRP A 244 -26.02 12.19 -19.85
CA TRP A 244 -25.18 11.01 -19.61
C TRP A 244 -25.70 9.75 -20.29
N ALA A 245 -26.60 9.85 -21.28
CA ALA A 245 -27.19 8.69 -21.95
C ALA A 245 -26.12 7.74 -22.52
N ASN A 246 -25.08 8.33 -23.12
CA ASN A 246 -23.90 7.62 -23.64
C ASN A 246 -23.05 6.90 -22.57
N ARG A 247 -23.39 7.05 -21.28
CA ARG A 247 -22.76 6.43 -20.10
C ARG A 247 -23.76 5.63 -19.26
N GLY A 248 -24.87 5.20 -19.86
CA GLY A 248 -25.94 4.49 -19.14
C GLY A 248 -26.72 5.40 -18.18
N GLY A 249 -26.80 6.70 -18.49
CA GLY A 249 -27.55 7.69 -17.72
C GLY A 249 -26.89 8.10 -16.39
N LYS A 250 -25.63 7.73 -16.16
CA LYS A 250 -24.93 8.00 -14.89
C LYS A 250 -23.80 8.99 -15.08
N ARG A 251 -23.82 10.04 -14.25
CA ARG A 251 -22.73 11.01 -14.15
C ARG A 251 -21.44 10.29 -13.72
N PRO A 252 -20.31 10.50 -14.43
CA PRO A 252 -19.01 10.01 -14.00
C PRO A 252 -18.60 10.59 -12.66
N LEU A 253 -17.92 9.81 -11.83
CA LEU A 253 -17.35 10.29 -10.59
C LEU A 253 -16.18 11.23 -10.89
N TYR A 254 -16.07 12.31 -10.12
CA TYR A 254 -14.94 13.24 -10.21
C TYR A 254 -13.60 12.59 -9.78
N LYS A 255 -13.67 11.47 -9.04
CA LYS A 255 -12.53 10.69 -8.55
C LYS A 255 -12.87 9.19 -8.65
N PRO A 256 -11.94 8.33 -9.07
CA PRO A 256 -12.15 6.87 -9.06
C PRO A 256 -12.45 6.34 -7.67
N ILE A 257 -13.17 5.23 -7.59
CA ILE A 257 -13.59 4.60 -6.31
C ILE A 257 -12.38 4.24 -5.43
N CYS A 258 -11.31 3.72 -6.03
CA CYS A 258 -10.08 3.37 -5.31
C CYS A 258 -9.02 4.49 -5.28
N GLY A 259 -9.41 5.73 -5.62
CA GLY A 259 -8.47 6.83 -5.83
C GLY A 259 -7.58 6.64 -7.07
N TYR A 260 -6.79 7.67 -7.42
CA TYR A 260 -5.95 7.65 -8.62
C TYR A 260 -4.81 6.62 -8.56
N THR A 261 -4.38 6.25 -7.35
CA THR A 261 -3.31 5.27 -7.11
C THR A 261 -3.84 3.85 -6.92
N GLY A 262 -5.17 3.66 -6.87
CA GLY A 262 -5.79 2.37 -6.54
C GLY A 262 -5.65 1.94 -5.08
N THR A 263 -5.02 2.76 -4.22
CA THR A 263 -4.70 2.40 -2.83
C THR A 263 -5.74 2.83 -1.81
N GLU A 264 -6.77 3.58 -2.21
CA GLU A 264 -7.80 4.08 -1.29
C GLU A 264 -8.94 3.09 -1.07
N CYS A 265 -8.97 2.00 -1.83
CA CYS A 265 -9.92 0.91 -1.58
C CYS A 265 -9.57 0.18 -0.27
N PRO A 266 -10.57 -0.22 0.53
CA PRO A 266 -10.33 -0.94 1.77
C PRO A 266 -9.54 -2.22 1.49
N GLN A 267 -8.32 -2.28 2.02
CA GLN A 267 -7.47 -3.44 1.83
C GLN A 267 -8.06 -4.65 2.56
N ASN A 268 -8.04 -5.82 1.91
CA ASN A 268 -8.49 -7.06 2.52
C ASN A 268 -7.46 -7.53 3.57
N ILE A 269 -7.57 -6.98 4.78
CA ILE A 269 -6.68 -7.26 5.91
C ILE A 269 -6.82 -8.68 6.47
N THR A 270 -7.80 -9.46 5.99
CA THR A 270 -8.08 -10.83 6.46
C THR A 270 -6.89 -11.77 6.31
N ILE A 271 -6.11 -11.64 5.23
CA ILE A 271 -4.91 -12.47 4.99
C ILE A 271 -3.83 -12.14 6.02
N TYR A 272 -3.60 -10.86 6.32
CA TYR A 272 -2.62 -10.42 7.32
C TYR A 272 -3.02 -10.85 8.73
N ILE A 273 -4.32 -10.82 9.04
CA ILE A 273 -4.85 -11.32 10.33
C ILE A 273 -4.61 -12.83 10.47
N LEU A 274 -4.88 -13.62 9.42
CA LEU A 274 -4.64 -15.07 9.43
C LEU A 274 -3.16 -15.43 9.64
N ILE A 275 -2.25 -14.72 8.98
CA ILE A 275 -0.80 -14.90 9.17
C ILE A 275 -0.39 -14.52 10.61
N GLY A 276 -0.92 -13.41 11.13
CA GLY A 276 -0.64 -12.96 12.50
C GLY A 276 -1.09 -13.96 13.56
N VAL A 277 -2.33 -14.48 13.43
CA VAL A 277 -2.85 -15.52 14.33
C VAL A 277 -2.01 -16.79 14.26
N GLY A 278 -1.60 -17.22 13.06
CA GLY A 278 -0.76 -18.40 12.86
C GLY A 278 0.60 -18.29 13.58
N LEU A 279 1.26 -17.13 13.48
CA LEU A 279 2.54 -16.87 14.15
C LEU A 279 2.41 -16.89 15.68
N VAL A 280 1.35 -16.29 16.22
CA VAL A 280 1.10 -16.29 17.67
C VAL A 280 0.86 -17.71 18.18
N LEU A 281 0.08 -18.51 17.45
CA LEU A 281 -0.20 -19.91 17.80
C LEU A 281 1.08 -20.77 17.75
N LEU A 282 1.93 -20.56 16.75
CA LEU A 282 3.20 -21.27 16.63
C LEU A 282 4.15 -20.95 17.79
N LEU A 283 4.24 -19.67 18.18
CA LEU A 283 5.01 -19.25 19.37
C LEU A 283 4.44 -19.86 20.67
N LEU A 284 3.12 -19.94 20.79
CA LEU A 284 2.46 -20.57 21.94
C LEU A 284 2.78 -22.06 22.04
N VAL A 285 2.72 -22.78 20.93
CA VAL A 285 3.08 -24.21 20.89
C VAL A 285 4.57 -24.42 21.19
N ALA A 286 5.45 -23.58 20.63
CA ALA A 286 6.89 -23.67 20.88
C ALA A 286 7.24 -23.38 22.35
N THR A 287 6.61 -22.38 22.96
CA THR A 287 6.81 -22.06 24.38
C THR A 287 6.28 -23.15 25.30
N LEU A 288 5.08 -23.67 25.07
CA LEU A 288 4.53 -24.81 25.82
C LEU A 288 5.38 -26.07 25.66
N GLY A 289 5.88 -26.34 24.45
CA GLY A 289 6.80 -27.43 24.17
C GLY A 289 8.13 -27.28 24.90
N GLY A 290 8.70 -26.06 24.91
CA GLY A 290 9.92 -25.74 25.64
C GLY A 290 9.77 -25.89 27.16
N ILE A 291 8.67 -25.40 27.73
CA ILE A 291 8.36 -25.57 29.15
C ILE A 291 8.20 -27.06 29.47
N GLY A 292 7.45 -27.80 28.65
CA GLY A 292 7.26 -29.25 28.83
C GLY A 292 8.58 -30.03 28.79
N TYR A 293 9.48 -29.68 27.86
CA TYR A 293 10.81 -30.26 27.79
C TYR A 293 11.65 -29.97 29.05
N ALA A 294 11.69 -28.70 29.47
CA ALA A 294 12.43 -28.27 30.66
C ALA A 294 11.93 -28.96 31.94
N VAL A 295 10.60 -29.09 32.11
CA VAL A 295 10.01 -29.82 33.24
C VAL A 295 10.39 -31.30 33.21
N ARG A 296 10.33 -31.94 32.03
CA ARG A 296 10.69 -33.35 31.88
C ARG A 296 12.16 -33.60 32.21
N GLU A 297 13.05 -32.70 31.80
CA GLU A 297 14.47 -32.79 32.11
C GLU A 297 14.72 -32.61 33.62
N LYS A 298 14.07 -31.63 34.25
CA LYS A 298 14.16 -31.40 35.70
C LYS A 298 13.63 -32.56 36.53
N LEU A 299 12.57 -33.24 36.09
CA LEU A 299 12.04 -34.42 36.78
C LEU A 299 13.03 -35.61 36.69
N LYS A 300 13.61 -35.86 35.51
CA LYS A 300 14.63 -36.92 35.34
C LYS A 300 15.88 -36.65 36.18
N GLU A 301 16.30 -35.39 36.29
CA GLU A 301 17.45 -34.99 37.10
C GLU A 301 17.22 -35.31 38.60
N LYS A 302 16.02 -35.01 39.12
CA LYS A 302 15.65 -35.33 40.51
C LYS A 302 15.66 -36.83 40.81
N GLU A 303 15.18 -37.66 39.89
CA GLU A 303 15.18 -39.12 40.07
C GLU A 303 16.60 -39.70 40.13
N ARG A 304 17.53 -39.20 39.31
CA ARG A 304 18.93 -39.65 39.32
C ARG A 304 19.62 -39.35 40.64
N LEU A 305 19.51 -38.11 41.12
CA LEU A 305 20.17 -37.69 42.36
C LEU A 305 19.61 -38.42 43.60
N THR A 306 18.33 -38.79 43.59
CA THR A 306 17.70 -39.54 44.68
C THR A 306 18.27 -40.96 44.79
N ARG A 307 18.51 -41.64 43.65
CA ARG A 307 19.09 -42.99 43.62
C ARG A 307 20.50 -43.04 44.15
N GLU A 308 21.27 -41.97 43.98
CA GLU A 308 22.65 -41.94 44.43
C GLU A 308 22.77 -41.83 45.96
N CYS A 309 21.81 -41.20 46.65
CA CYS A 309 21.86 -40.97 48.10
C CYS A 309 21.70 -42.26 48.94
N LEU A 310 21.04 -43.27 48.37
CA LEU A 310 20.83 -44.58 48.98
C LEU A 310 21.90 -45.55 48.47
N ILE A 311 22.76 -46.02 49.38
CA ILE A 311 23.83 -46.95 49.06
C ILE A 311 23.33 -48.38 49.34
N PRO A 312 23.23 -49.25 48.32
CA PRO A 312 22.87 -50.65 48.53
C PRO A 312 23.93 -51.35 49.40
N PHE A 313 23.50 -52.20 50.35
CA PHE A 313 24.43 -52.87 51.26
C PHE A 313 25.47 -53.73 50.52
N GLY A 314 25.10 -54.33 49.39
CA GLY A 314 26.01 -55.14 48.55
C GLY A 314 27.20 -54.36 47.97
N GLU A 315 27.16 -53.03 47.94
CA GLU A 315 28.28 -52.19 47.49
C GLU A 315 29.28 -51.88 48.61
N LEU A 316 28.91 -52.09 49.87
CA LEU A 316 29.75 -51.87 51.05
C LEU A 316 30.51 -53.16 51.38
N LYS A 317 31.81 -53.20 51.11
CA LYS A 317 32.65 -54.36 51.44
C LYS A 317 33.29 -54.20 52.81
N ASN A 318 33.10 -55.17 53.72
CA ASN A 318 33.68 -55.11 55.05
C ASN A 318 35.20 -55.35 54.99
N ILE A 319 35.98 -54.41 55.54
CA ILE A 319 37.45 -54.47 55.50
C ILE A 319 38.00 -55.61 56.37
N LYS A 320 37.26 -56.04 57.40
CA LYS A 320 37.63 -57.15 58.27
C LYS A 320 37.56 -58.50 57.55
N GLU A 321 36.50 -58.72 56.78
CA GLU A 321 36.30 -59.94 55.99
C GLU A 321 37.28 -60.02 54.80
N LEU A 322 37.65 -58.88 54.22
CA LEU A 322 38.64 -58.78 53.15
C LEU A 322 40.08 -59.14 53.60
N LYS A 323 40.38 -59.09 54.90
CA LYS A 323 41.69 -59.49 55.44
C LYS A 323 41.83 -61.00 55.64
N SER A 324 40.74 -61.76 55.78
CA SER A 324 40.83 -63.20 56.10
C SER A 324 40.90 -64.10 54.87
N ASN A 325 40.54 -63.60 53.68
CA ASN A 325 40.69 -64.33 52.43
C ASN A 325 41.99 -63.88 51.74
N GLU A 326 42.79 -64.83 51.23
CA GLU A 326 44.03 -64.60 50.46
C GLU A 326 43.82 -63.89 49.09
N ASP A 327 42.68 -63.24 48.86
CA ASP A 327 42.35 -62.56 47.60
C ASP A 327 42.85 -61.11 47.55
N MET A 328 44.09 -60.87 47.98
CA MET A 328 44.72 -59.55 47.95
C MET A 328 45.68 -59.40 46.75
N ARG A 329 45.14 -59.41 45.53
CA ARG A 329 45.88 -59.10 44.29
C ARG A 329 45.27 -57.98 43.42
N SER A 330 44.46 -57.09 43.98
CA SER A 330 44.16 -55.81 43.30
C SER A 330 45.10 -54.69 43.78
N LEU A 331 45.92 -54.17 42.89
CA LEU A 331 47.00 -53.19 43.15
C LEU A 331 46.51 -51.82 43.70
N GLU A 332 45.21 -51.53 43.69
CA GLU A 332 44.64 -50.21 44.04
C GLU A 332 44.08 -50.11 45.47
N ALA A 333 43.55 -51.19 46.07
CA ALA A 333 43.05 -51.18 47.46
C ALA A 333 44.19 -51.00 48.49
N ASN A 334 45.42 -51.38 48.14
CA ASN A 334 46.60 -51.19 48.98
C ASN A 334 46.99 -49.72 49.16
N LYS A 335 46.63 -48.80 48.25
CA LYS A 335 46.96 -47.37 48.37
C LYS A 335 46.12 -46.69 49.46
N SER A 336 44.83 -46.98 49.54
CA SER A 336 43.93 -46.41 50.56
C SER A 336 44.14 -47.08 51.93
N LEU A 337 44.44 -48.38 51.98
CA LEU A 337 44.76 -49.08 53.24
C LEU A 337 46.13 -48.68 53.82
N LYS A 338 47.15 -48.38 52.99
CA LYS A 338 48.43 -47.80 53.45
C LYS A 338 48.26 -46.42 54.10
N SER A 339 47.29 -45.64 53.61
CA SER A 339 46.97 -44.32 54.16
C SER A 339 46.33 -44.36 55.55
N LEU A 340 45.69 -45.49 55.92
CA LEU A 340 45.22 -45.75 57.29
C LEU A 340 46.38 -46.10 58.24
N GLN A 341 47.48 -46.66 57.73
CA GLN A 341 48.62 -47.11 58.55
C GLN A 341 49.66 -46.02 58.85
N SER A 342 49.68 -44.90 58.13
CA SER A 342 50.76 -43.91 58.20
C SER A 342 50.72 -42.96 59.42
N SER A 343 50.01 -43.28 60.50
CA SER A 343 49.97 -42.47 61.74
C SER A 343 50.94 -42.92 62.85
N GLN A 344 51.92 -43.78 62.55
CA GLN A 344 53.05 -44.05 63.44
C GLN A 344 54.37 -43.72 62.71
N SER A 345 54.89 -42.52 62.97
CA SER A 345 56.27 -42.18 62.64
C SER A 345 57.19 -42.78 63.70
N GLY A 346 57.99 -43.77 63.33
CA GLY A 346 59.10 -44.29 64.13
C GLY A 346 59.18 -45.80 64.25
N SER A 347 60.18 -46.39 63.58
CA SER A 347 60.71 -47.74 63.77
C SER A 347 60.03 -48.92 63.03
N THR A 348 60.85 -49.62 62.25
CA THR A 348 60.59 -50.84 61.48
C THR A 348 60.44 -52.04 62.41
N LYS A 349 59.20 -52.44 62.71
CA LYS A 349 58.76 -53.83 63.02
C LYS A 349 57.25 -53.83 63.30
N LEU A 350 56.61 -54.96 62.96
CA LEU A 350 55.29 -55.41 63.41
C LEU A 350 54.06 -55.04 62.55
N THR A 351 53.62 -56.05 61.81
CA THR A 351 52.25 -56.30 61.39
C THR A 351 51.29 -56.35 62.59
N SER A 352 50.41 -55.35 62.75
CA SER A 352 48.98 -55.51 63.05
C SER A 352 48.33 -54.15 63.30
N MET A 353 47.35 -53.81 62.47
CA MET A 353 46.29 -52.89 62.89
C MET A 353 45.36 -53.72 63.75
N ASP A 354 45.26 -53.38 65.04
CA ASP A 354 44.36 -54.00 66.01
C ASP A 354 42.94 -54.07 65.43
N ASP A 355 42.35 -55.26 65.34
CA ASP A 355 40.99 -55.45 64.77
C ASP A 355 39.92 -54.66 65.53
N LYS A 356 40.21 -54.29 66.79
CA LYS A 356 39.38 -53.40 67.63
C LYS A 356 39.26 -51.96 67.11
N LYS A 357 40.12 -51.49 66.19
CA LYS A 357 40.05 -50.13 65.60
C LYS A 357 39.19 -50.05 64.33
N LEU A 358 39.01 -51.17 63.63
CA LEU A 358 38.30 -51.20 62.34
C LEU A 358 36.78 -51.27 62.51
N GLU A 359 36.33 -51.87 63.60
CA GLU A 359 34.92 -51.99 63.98
C GLU A 359 34.77 -51.79 65.49
N THR A 360 33.79 -50.98 65.87
CA THR A 360 33.38 -50.74 67.25
C THR A 360 31.86 -50.85 67.35
N GLU A 361 31.29 -50.76 68.55
CA GLU A 361 29.83 -50.80 68.75
C GLU A 361 29.11 -49.70 67.96
N ASN A 362 29.75 -48.53 67.80
CA ASN A 362 29.13 -47.33 67.20
C ASN A 362 29.51 -47.07 65.74
N TYR A 363 30.57 -47.69 65.20
CA TYR A 363 31.02 -47.43 63.83
C TYR A 363 31.79 -48.60 63.21
N VAL A 364 31.82 -48.65 61.87
CA VAL A 364 32.54 -49.64 61.04
C VAL A 364 33.20 -48.96 59.85
N HIS A 365 34.37 -49.44 59.44
CA HIS A 365 34.99 -49.03 58.19
C HIS A 365 34.62 -49.99 57.05
N PHE A 366 34.10 -49.44 55.97
CA PHE A 366 33.79 -50.17 54.73
C PHE A 366 34.67 -49.69 53.59
N LEU A 367 34.79 -50.50 52.54
CA LEU A 367 35.31 -50.07 51.25
C LEU A 367 34.11 -49.78 50.33
N TYR A 368 34.02 -48.55 49.85
CA TYR A 368 32.96 -48.07 48.94
C TYR A 368 33.60 -47.26 47.80
N ASN A 369 33.25 -47.56 46.55
CA ASN A 369 33.85 -46.90 45.36
C ASN A 369 35.39 -46.82 45.38
N ARG A 370 36.06 -47.90 45.83
CA ARG A 370 37.53 -48.02 45.96
C ARG A 370 38.18 -47.09 47.01
N GLU A 371 37.39 -46.36 47.79
CA GLU A 371 37.85 -45.57 48.93
C GLU A 371 37.41 -46.20 50.25
N VAL A 372 38.19 -45.98 51.31
CA VAL A 372 37.77 -46.37 52.65
C VAL A 372 36.80 -45.32 53.17
N VAL A 373 35.62 -45.77 53.58
CA VAL A 373 34.56 -44.96 54.16
C VAL A 373 34.29 -45.37 55.60
N PHE A 374 33.80 -44.41 56.37
CA PHE A 374 33.44 -44.55 57.77
C PHE A 374 31.91 -44.59 57.89
N ALA A 375 31.37 -45.68 58.40
CA ALA A 375 29.93 -45.85 58.61
C ALA A 375 29.57 -45.81 60.09
N ILE A 376 28.60 -44.96 60.45
CA ILE A 376 28.03 -44.88 61.80
C ILE A 376 26.86 -45.84 61.89
N LYS A 377 26.83 -46.67 62.94
CA LYS A 377 25.75 -47.63 63.24
C LYS A 377 24.62 -46.92 63.98
N TYR A 378 23.41 -46.99 63.45
CA TYR A 378 22.20 -46.54 64.15
C TYR A 378 21.27 -47.73 64.37
N GLN A 379 21.03 -48.09 65.64
CA GLN A 379 20.13 -49.19 66.02
C GLN A 379 18.64 -48.80 65.92
N VAL A 380 18.26 -48.14 64.83
CA VAL A 380 16.89 -47.70 64.54
C VAL A 380 16.60 -47.94 63.06
N ARG A 381 15.46 -48.55 62.75
CA ARG A 381 14.93 -48.57 61.38
C ARG A 381 14.07 -47.34 61.17
N VAL A 382 14.56 -46.40 60.35
CA VAL A 382 13.85 -45.18 59.98
C VAL A 382 13.24 -45.37 58.60
N ARG A 383 11.96 -44.98 58.41
CA ARG A 383 11.37 -44.82 57.07
C ARG A 383 11.78 -43.46 56.54
N ILE A 384 12.41 -43.43 55.39
CA ILE A 384 12.87 -42.19 54.76
C ILE A 384 11.78 -41.69 53.83
N PHE A 385 11.30 -40.47 54.04
CA PHE A 385 10.36 -39.81 53.15
C PHE A 385 11.10 -38.95 52.10
N ASN A 386 10.38 -38.49 51.08
CA ASN A 386 10.95 -37.67 50.01
C ASN A 386 11.58 -36.36 50.52
N GLU A 387 11.02 -35.79 51.59
CA GLU A 387 11.56 -34.57 52.23
C GLU A 387 12.91 -34.84 52.92
N ASP A 388 13.06 -36.01 53.54
CA ASP A 388 14.30 -36.43 54.18
C ASP A 388 15.40 -36.69 53.13
N LEU A 389 15.04 -37.32 52.00
CA LEU A 389 15.95 -37.51 50.87
C LEU A 389 16.47 -36.17 50.33
N PHE A 390 15.62 -35.15 50.25
CA PHE A 390 16.05 -33.82 49.83
C PHE A 390 17.06 -33.18 50.79
N GLN A 391 16.90 -33.36 52.10
CA GLN A 391 17.87 -32.90 53.09
C GLN A 391 19.18 -33.69 53.00
N LEU A 392 19.12 -35.00 52.84
CA LEU A 392 20.31 -35.85 52.65
C LEU A 392 21.06 -35.53 51.35
N MET A 393 20.33 -35.18 50.28
CA MET A 393 20.91 -34.69 49.03
C MET A 393 21.67 -33.38 49.22
N LYS A 394 21.09 -32.42 49.96
CA LYS A 394 21.80 -31.18 50.34
C LYS A 394 23.07 -31.50 51.12
N LEU A 395 22.99 -32.40 52.11
CA LEU A 395 24.14 -32.80 52.92
C LEU A 395 25.25 -33.47 52.09
N ARG A 396 24.90 -34.28 51.09
CA ARG A 396 25.89 -34.90 50.19
C ARG A 396 26.54 -33.90 49.23
N GLN A 397 25.81 -32.88 48.79
CA GLN A 397 26.34 -31.81 47.93
C GLN A 397 27.29 -30.86 48.66
N LEU A 398 27.25 -30.82 50.00
CA LEU A 398 28.20 -30.07 50.81
C LEU A 398 29.57 -30.75 50.77
N ASP A 399 30.43 -30.30 49.85
CA ASP A 399 31.83 -30.68 49.77
C ASP A 399 32.71 -29.47 50.10
N HIS A 400 33.42 -29.55 51.21
CA HIS A 400 34.28 -28.47 51.70
C HIS A 400 35.47 -29.06 52.44
N GLU A 401 36.67 -28.51 52.29
CA GLU A 401 37.90 -29.07 52.86
C GLU A 401 37.87 -29.22 54.39
N ASN A 402 37.11 -28.35 55.06
CA ASN A 402 36.94 -28.33 56.52
C ASN A 402 35.72 -29.13 57.03
N LEU A 403 34.91 -29.74 56.15
CA LEU A 403 33.76 -30.56 56.53
C LEU A 403 33.98 -32.01 56.09
N ASN A 404 33.52 -32.96 56.90
CA ASN A 404 33.56 -34.34 56.47
C ASN A 404 32.43 -34.62 55.46
N LYS A 405 32.80 -35.15 54.30
CA LYS A 405 31.86 -35.39 53.20
C LYS A 405 30.91 -36.55 53.53
N PHE A 406 29.61 -36.29 53.44
CA PHE A 406 28.59 -37.33 53.52
C PHE A 406 28.53 -38.10 52.20
N CYS A 407 28.64 -39.42 52.25
CA CYS A 407 28.60 -40.27 51.06
C CYS A 407 27.17 -40.75 50.75
N GLY A 408 26.42 -41.14 51.78
CA GLY A 408 25.06 -41.64 51.59
C GLY A 408 24.60 -42.48 52.77
N LEU A 409 23.40 -43.05 52.64
CA LEU A 409 22.75 -43.84 53.68
C LEU A 409 22.49 -45.25 53.16
N CYS A 410 22.82 -46.27 53.95
CA CYS A 410 22.51 -47.65 53.63
C CYS A 410 21.37 -48.14 54.51
N THR A 411 20.20 -48.29 53.90
CA THR A 411 18.95 -48.73 54.55
C THR A 411 18.71 -50.22 54.47
N ASP A 412 19.36 -50.89 53.51
CA ASP A 412 19.07 -52.28 53.15
C ASP A 412 19.81 -53.29 54.04
N ALA A 413 20.64 -52.80 54.96
CA ALA A 413 21.37 -53.61 55.92
C ALA A 413 20.51 -53.91 57.18
N PRO A 414 20.90 -54.89 58.01
CA PRO A 414 20.18 -55.21 59.25
C PRO A 414 20.06 -54.02 60.22
N ILE A 415 21.02 -53.11 60.19
CA ILE A 415 21.15 -51.88 60.98
C ILE A 415 21.40 -50.73 60.01
N LEU A 416 20.85 -49.53 60.29
CA LEU A 416 21.03 -48.35 59.45
C LEU A 416 22.48 -47.84 59.51
N TYR A 417 23.11 -47.65 58.36
CA TYR A 417 24.46 -47.08 58.27
C TYR A 417 24.46 -45.71 57.58
N ALA A 418 24.92 -44.68 58.29
CA ALA A 418 25.26 -43.40 57.66
C ALA A 418 26.74 -43.41 57.24
N VAL A 419 27.00 -43.31 55.94
CA VAL A 419 28.32 -43.47 55.34
C VAL A 419 28.95 -42.10 55.09
N TRP A 420 30.15 -41.91 55.60
CA TRP A 420 30.94 -40.69 55.51
C TRP A 420 32.32 -41.01 54.92
N LYS A 421 32.98 -40.03 54.34
CA LYS A 421 34.37 -40.18 53.93
C LYS A 421 35.25 -40.42 55.17
N HIS A 422 36.24 -41.31 55.05
CA HIS A 422 37.17 -41.53 56.15
C HIS A 422 38.16 -40.37 56.28
N CYS A 423 38.29 -39.80 57.49
CA CYS A 423 39.26 -38.74 57.78
C CYS A 423 40.37 -39.25 58.72
N GLN A 424 41.62 -39.26 58.24
CA GLN A 424 42.79 -39.72 59.00
C GLN A 424 43.16 -38.83 60.20
N ARG A 425 42.70 -37.57 60.24
CA ARG A 425 43.11 -36.56 61.24
C ARG A 425 42.37 -36.68 62.60
N GLY A 426 41.43 -37.61 62.74
CA GLY A 426 40.62 -37.82 63.94
C GLY A 426 39.60 -36.69 64.20
N SER A 427 38.62 -36.94 65.08
CA SER A 427 37.61 -35.92 65.43
C SER A 427 38.19 -34.86 66.38
N LEU A 428 37.70 -33.63 66.29
CA LEU A 428 38.10 -32.52 67.17
C LEU A 428 37.89 -32.83 68.67
N LYS A 429 36.92 -33.70 68.99
CA LYS A 429 36.64 -34.15 70.36
C LYS A 429 37.81 -34.92 71.00
N VAL A 430 38.67 -35.55 70.19
CA VAL A 430 39.86 -36.30 70.67
C VAL A 430 41.08 -35.41 70.84
N LYS A 431 41.17 -34.27 70.14
CA LYS A 431 42.30 -33.32 70.26
C LYS A 431 42.16 -32.37 71.44
N ILE A 432 40.93 -31.99 71.82
CA ILE A 432 40.68 -31.07 72.95
C ILE A 432 41.00 -31.74 74.30
N TYR A 433 40.71 -33.03 74.47
CA TYR A 433 41.05 -33.76 75.71
C TYR A 433 42.56 -34.06 75.87
N ARG A 434 43.35 -34.00 74.78
CA ARG A 434 44.81 -34.20 74.84
C ARG A 434 45.60 -32.93 75.22
N HIS A 435 44.97 -31.76 75.19
CA HIS A 435 45.62 -30.49 75.53
C HIS A 435 45.40 -30.03 76.98
N PHE A 436 44.64 -30.78 77.79
CA PHE A 436 44.34 -30.46 79.20
C PHE A 436 44.85 -31.50 80.22
N SER A 437 45.80 -32.35 79.84
CA SER A 437 46.65 -33.10 80.78
C SER A 437 48.11 -32.74 80.55
N TRP A 438 48.51 -31.58 81.06
CA TRP A 438 49.61 -31.36 82.00
C TRP A 438 49.32 -30.07 82.76
#